data_AF-A0A7W1FAF3-F1
#
_entry.id   AF-A0A7W1FAF3-F1
#
_cell.length_a   1.000
_cell.length_b   1.000
_cell.length_c   1.000
_cell.angle_alpha   90.00
_cell.angle_beta   90.00
_cell.angle_gamma   90.00
#
_symmetry.space_group_name_H-M   'P 1'
#
loop_
_entity.id
_entity.type
_entity.pdbx_description
1 polymer ?
#
loop_
_entity_poly.entity_id
_entity_poly.type
_entity_poly.pdbx_seq_one_letter_code
_entity_poly.pdbx_strand_id
1 'polypeptide(L)'
;MGRGWIVAILAVIAVVVGGVVLLVFPDHGEPIDVSASQIDRIQAYPYPEGSQGPAFARVPGEGEIPLQTVISSLPIPLPPPTGCPDQVVLRITLVDGTRIEYGHCDYPEDMKALNEAMQTAWRTT
;
A
#
# COMPACT_ATOMS: atom_id res chain seq x y z
N MET A 1 52.51 -0.43 17.81
CA MET A 1 51.56 0.59 17.30
C MET A 1 51.07 0.13 15.93
N GLY A 2 49.96 -0.60 15.89
CA GLY A 2 49.49 -1.29 14.69
C GLY A 2 48.01 -1.05 14.45
N ARG A 3 47.70 -0.22 13.45
CA ARG A 3 46.68 -0.42 12.41
C ARG A 3 45.37 -1.14 12.82
N GLY A 4 44.74 -0.76 13.92
CA GLY A 4 43.45 -1.30 14.38
C GLY A 4 42.22 -0.51 13.90
N TRP A 5 42.40 0.56 13.12
CA TRP A 5 41.36 1.57 12.92
C TRP A 5 40.65 1.48 11.57
N ILE A 6 41.14 0.63 10.64
CA ILE A 6 40.70 0.65 9.24
C ILE A 6 39.51 -0.29 8.98
N VAL A 7 39.27 -1.29 9.82
CA VAL A 7 38.17 -2.27 9.59
C VAL A 7 36.83 -1.82 10.19
N ALA A 8 36.78 -0.64 10.83
CA ALA A 8 35.53 -0.01 11.24
C ALA A 8 34.70 0.55 10.04
N ILE A 9 35.26 0.57 8.82
CA ILE A 9 34.62 1.16 7.63
C ILE A 9 33.78 0.14 6.83
N LEU A 10 33.83 -1.15 7.17
CA LEU A 10 32.94 -2.16 6.56
C LEU A 10 31.56 -2.26 7.22
N ALA A 11 31.26 -1.44 8.24
CA ALA A 11 29.99 -1.46 8.95
C ALA A 11 28.89 -0.55 8.36
N VAL A 12 29.17 0.22 7.31
CA VAL A 12 28.20 1.21 6.77
C VAL A 12 27.48 0.75 5.49
N ILE A 13 27.88 -0.37 4.88
CA ILE A 13 27.29 -0.83 3.59
C ILE A 13 26.20 -1.91 3.79
N ALA A 14 25.85 -2.26 5.04
CA ALA A 14 24.94 -3.36 5.34
C ALA A 14 23.52 -2.96 5.80
N VAL A 15 23.11 -1.70 5.64
CA VAL A 15 21.73 -1.25 5.97
C VAL A 15 21.11 -0.46 4.82
N VAL A 16 21.10 -1.06 3.63
CA VAL A 16 20.09 -0.76 2.61
C VAL A 16 19.32 -2.06 2.34
N VAL A 17 18.77 -2.63 3.42
CA VAL A 17 17.85 -3.76 3.33
C VAL A 17 16.48 -3.18 2.96
N GLY A 18 16.17 -3.28 1.66
CA GLY A 18 14.82 -3.56 1.18
C GLY A 18 13.75 -2.50 1.41
N GLY A 19 13.91 -1.33 0.78
CA GLY A 19 12.83 -0.35 0.73
C GLY A 19 13.13 0.77 -0.23
N VAL A 20 13.33 0.45 -1.51
CA VAL A 20 13.24 1.48 -2.55
C VAL A 20 11.78 1.91 -2.60
N VAL A 21 11.43 2.96 -1.86
CA VAL A 21 10.15 3.64 -1.99
C VAL A 21 10.26 4.50 -3.25
N LEU A 22 9.98 3.90 -4.41
CA LEU A 22 9.78 4.65 -5.66
C LEU A 22 8.43 5.38 -5.53
N LEU A 23 8.44 6.58 -4.94
CA LEU A 23 7.37 7.57 -5.09
C LEU A 23 7.46 8.18 -6.49
N VAL A 24 7.29 7.36 -7.52
CA VAL A 24 7.17 7.81 -8.91
C VAL A 24 5.71 7.58 -9.27
N PHE A 25 4.93 8.66 -9.31
CA PHE A 25 3.58 8.67 -9.85
C PHE A 25 3.70 9.09 -11.32
N PRO A 26 3.87 8.16 -12.27
CA PRO A 26 3.74 8.52 -13.67
C PRO A 26 2.27 8.87 -13.91
N ASP A 27 1.99 10.11 -14.34
CA ASP A 27 0.65 10.57 -14.76
C ASP A 27 0.02 9.70 -15.87
N HIS A 28 0.80 8.79 -16.47
CA HIS A 28 0.38 7.78 -17.44
C HIS A 28 1.13 6.45 -17.20
N GLY A 29 0.79 5.75 -16.11
CA GLY A 29 1.31 4.40 -15.86
C GLY A 29 0.54 3.31 -16.61
N GLU A 30 1.21 2.21 -16.95
CA GLU A 30 0.53 0.99 -17.39
C GLU A 30 -0.23 0.35 -16.20
N PRO A 31 -1.36 -0.36 -16.44
CA PRO A 31 -2.02 -1.15 -15.41
C PRO A 31 -1.03 -2.12 -14.76
N ILE A 32 -1.08 -2.21 -13.43
CA ILE A 32 -0.23 -3.11 -12.67
C ILE A 32 -0.89 -4.49 -12.66
N ASP A 33 -0.31 -5.44 -13.37
CA ASP A 33 -0.76 -6.83 -13.38
C ASP A 33 -0.39 -7.51 -12.05
N VAL A 34 -1.33 -7.47 -11.10
CA VAL A 34 -1.22 -8.08 -9.77
C VAL A 34 -2.39 -9.02 -9.57
N SER A 35 -2.09 -10.28 -9.26
CA SER A 35 -3.12 -11.23 -8.84
C SER A 35 -3.64 -10.91 -7.44
N ALA A 36 -4.90 -11.22 -7.15
CA ALA A 36 -5.46 -11.14 -5.80
C ALA A 36 -4.61 -11.93 -4.77
N SER A 37 -4.03 -13.05 -5.21
CA SER A 37 -3.11 -13.88 -4.42
C SER A 37 -1.75 -13.26 -4.14
N GLN A 38 -1.44 -12.07 -4.66
CA GLN A 38 -0.25 -11.29 -4.30
C GLN A 38 -0.56 -10.15 -3.33
N ILE A 39 -1.82 -9.91 -2.97
CA ILE A 39 -2.21 -8.81 -2.09
C ILE A 39 -2.26 -9.29 -0.65
N ASP A 40 -1.44 -8.67 0.20
CA ASP A 40 -1.38 -8.96 1.62
C ASP A 40 -2.38 -8.11 2.40
N ARG A 41 -2.42 -6.81 2.12
CA ARG A 41 -3.22 -5.84 2.89
C ARG A 41 -3.74 -4.69 2.03
N ILE A 42 -4.93 -4.21 2.33
CA ILE A 42 -5.51 -2.98 1.79
C ILE A 42 -5.91 -2.10 2.97
N GLN A 43 -5.43 -0.86 3.01
CA GLN A 43 -5.76 0.09 4.06
C GLN A 43 -6.32 1.37 3.45
N ALA A 44 -7.48 1.80 3.94
CA ALA A 44 -8.06 3.10 3.58
C ALA A 44 -7.65 4.14 4.62
N TYR A 45 -7.37 5.36 4.16
CA TYR A 45 -7.11 6.51 5.01
C TYR A 45 -8.20 7.55 4.75
N PRO A 46 -8.91 8.01 5.78
CA PRO A 46 -9.85 9.12 5.62
C PRO A 46 -9.08 10.41 5.32
N TYR A 47 -9.52 11.11 4.28
CA TYR A 47 -9.07 12.44 3.89
C TYR A 47 -10.22 13.45 4.14
N PRO A 48 -9.97 14.70 4.61
CA PRO A 48 -8.67 15.36 4.81
C PRO A 48 -7.92 15.03 6.10
N GLU A 49 -8.58 14.70 7.20
CA GLU A 49 -7.92 14.23 8.44
C GLU A 49 -8.87 13.29 9.18
N GLY A 50 -8.48 12.04 9.37
CA GLY A 50 -9.20 11.11 10.24
C GLY A 50 -8.29 9.99 10.74
N SER A 51 -8.73 9.31 11.81
CA SER A 51 -8.05 8.12 12.31
C SER A 51 -7.89 7.08 11.19
N GLN A 52 -6.76 6.37 11.16
CA GLN A 52 -6.50 5.34 10.15
C GLN A 52 -7.75 4.46 9.97
N GLY A 53 -8.20 4.32 8.72
CA GLY A 53 -9.35 3.49 8.41
C GLY A 53 -9.01 2.00 8.62
N PRO A 54 -10.02 1.13 8.54
CA PRO A 54 -9.81 -0.30 8.70
C PRO A 54 -8.76 -0.83 7.73
N ALA A 55 -7.91 -1.72 8.25
CA ALA A 55 -7.03 -2.54 7.45
C ALA A 55 -7.74 -3.85 7.10
N PHE A 56 -7.75 -4.18 5.81
CA PHE A 56 -8.24 -5.44 5.28
C PHE A 56 -7.02 -6.31 4.95
N ALA A 57 -6.82 -7.41 5.66
CA ALA A 57 -5.61 -8.22 5.56
C ALA A 57 -5.93 -9.66 5.21
N ARG A 58 -5.05 -10.29 4.44
CA ARG A 58 -5.16 -11.71 4.07
C ARG A 58 -5.20 -12.60 5.31
N VAL A 59 -4.32 -12.31 6.27
CA VAL A 59 -4.30 -12.92 7.60
C VAL A 59 -4.59 -11.79 8.61
N PRO A 60 -5.86 -11.58 9.00
CA PRO A 60 -6.23 -10.45 9.84
C PRO A 60 -5.71 -10.61 11.27
N GLY A 61 -5.09 -9.55 11.79
CA GLY A 61 -4.77 -9.38 13.21
C GLY A 61 -5.94 -8.82 14.04
N GLU A 62 -5.62 -8.39 15.27
CA GLU A 62 -6.60 -7.73 16.14
C GLU A 62 -7.06 -6.39 15.53
N GLY A 63 -8.38 -6.24 15.35
CA GLY A 63 -8.98 -5.03 14.75
C GLY A 63 -8.90 -4.95 13.22
N GLU A 64 -8.41 -5.99 12.54
CA GLU A 64 -8.36 -6.06 11.08
C GLU A 64 -9.51 -6.90 10.51
N ILE A 65 -9.94 -6.54 9.30
CA ILE A 65 -11.01 -7.25 8.59
C ILE A 65 -10.38 -8.24 7.60
N PRO A 66 -10.95 -9.45 7.39
CA PRO A 66 -10.47 -10.34 6.34
C PRO A 66 -10.49 -9.67 4.96
N LEU A 67 -9.39 -9.76 4.21
CA LEU A 67 -9.27 -9.24 2.85
C LEU A 67 -10.37 -9.79 1.92
N GLN A 68 -10.80 -11.03 2.16
CA GLN A 68 -11.86 -11.71 1.40
C GLN A 68 -13.17 -10.91 1.34
N THR A 69 -13.43 -10.03 2.31
CA THR A 69 -14.63 -9.19 2.37
C THR A 69 -14.69 -8.15 1.25
N VAL A 70 -13.53 -7.71 0.73
CA VAL A 70 -13.44 -6.63 -0.26
C VAL A 70 -12.70 -7.03 -1.53
N ILE A 71 -12.05 -8.20 -1.56
CA ILE A 71 -11.23 -8.65 -2.69
C ILE A 71 -11.99 -8.77 -4.00
N SER A 72 -13.30 -9.07 -3.97
CA SER A 72 -14.15 -9.16 -5.16
C SER A 72 -14.42 -7.80 -5.81
N SER A 73 -14.26 -6.72 -5.06
CA SER A 73 -14.45 -5.34 -5.53
C SER A 73 -13.14 -4.68 -5.98
N LEU A 74 -12.02 -5.41 -5.88
CA LEU A 74 -10.73 -4.92 -6.31
C LEU A 74 -10.61 -5.05 -7.84
N PRO A 75 -10.33 -3.97 -8.58
CA PRO A 75 -10.06 -4.08 -10.01
C PRO A 75 -8.74 -4.84 -10.23
N ILE A 76 -8.78 -5.85 -11.11
CA ILE A 76 -7.61 -6.58 -11.57
C ILE A 76 -7.65 -6.58 -13.11
N PRO A 77 -6.62 -6.05 -13.81
CA PRO A 77 -5.39 -5.46 -13.27
C PRO A 77 -5.64 -4.17 -12.48
N LEU A 78 -4.70 -3.80 -11.61
CA LEU A 78 -4.81 -2.57 -10.83
C LEU A 78 -4.55 -1.37 -11.74
N PRO A 79 -5.33 -0.28 -11.63
CA PRO A 79 -5.02 0.95 -12.34
C PRO A 79 -3.66 1.50 -11.89
N PRO A 80 -2.98 2.31 -12.71
CA PRO A 80 -1.75 2.96 -12.29
C PRO A 80 -2.01 3.83 -11.03
N PRO A 81 -1.06 3.91 -10.09
CA PRO A 81 -1.19 4.76 -8.92
C PRO A 81 -1.20 6.23 -9.35
N THR A 82 -2.29 6.91 -9.05
CA THR A 82 -2.51 8.32 -9.35
C THR A 82 -2.87 9.10 -8.08
N GLY A 83 -2.82 10.43 -8.17
CA GLY A 83 -3.22 11.33 -7.11
C GLY A 83 -2.06 12.02 -6.39
N CYS A 84 -2.40 12.72 -5.30
CA CYS A 84 -1.50 13.62 -4.61
C CYS A 84 -0.79 12.87 -3.46
N PRO A 85 0.55 12.88 -3.42
CA PRO A 85 1.33 12.08 -2.46
C PRO A 85 1.12 12.48 -1.00
N ASP A 86 0.71 13.72 -0.74
CA ASP A 86 0.37 14.27 0.56
C ASP A 86 -1.04 13.83 1.04
N GLN A 87 -1.81 13.15 0.18
CA GLN A 87 -3.23 12.85 0.41
C GLN A 87 -3.55 11.40 0.07
N VAL A 88 -2.74 10.46 0.57
CA VAL A 88 -2.99 9.02 0.39
C VAL A 88 -4.34 8.65 1.02
N VAL A 89 -5.23 8.08 0.21
CA VAL A 89 -6.55 7.61 0.63
C VAL A 89 -6.65 6.09 0.61
N LEU A 90 -5.77 5.43 -0.14
CA LEU A 90 -5.72 3.98 -0.22
C LEU A 90 -4.28 3.50 -0.37
N ARG A 91 -3.91 2.48 0.40
CA ARG A 91 -2.63 1.78 0.29
C ARG A 91 -2.89 0.29 0.12
N ILE A 92 -2.30 -0.29 -0.92
CA ILE A 92 -2.27 -1.73 -1.15
C ILE A 92 -0.85 -2.21 -0.86
N THR A 93 -0.72 -3.21 0.00
CA THR A 93 0.55 -3.87 0.32
C THR A 93 0.53 -5.26 -0.28
N LEU A 94 1.55 -5.57 -1.08
CA LEU A 94 1.74 -6.88 -1.68
C LEU A 94 2.53 -7.81 -0.73
N VAL A 95 2.45 -9.11 -0.99
CA VAL A 95 3.14 -10.16 -0.20
C VAL A 95 4.67 -10.02 -0.20
N ASP A 96 5.25 -9.35 -1.20
CA ASP A 96 6.67 -9.06 -1.29
C ASP A 96 7.08 -7.78 -0.53
N GLY A 97 6.12 -7.10 0.10
CA GLY A 97 6.31 -5.83 0.82
C GLY A 97 6.16 -4.58 -0.03
N THR A 98 5.95 -4.72 -1.35
CA THR A 98 5.71 -3.59 -2.26
C THR A 98 4.42 -2.87 -1.86
N ARG A 99 4.46 -1.53 -1.87
CA ARG A 99 3.32 -0.68 -1.54
C ARG A 99 2.88 0.11 -2.77
N ILE A 100 1.61 0.03 -3.09
CA ILE A 100 0.94 0.82 -4.13
C ILE A 100 0.01 1.79 -3.41
N GLU A 101 0.19 3.09 -3.64
CA GLU A 101 -0.56 4.14 -2.95
C GLU A 101 -1.36 4.96 -3.96
N TYR A 102 -2.61 5.25 -3.61
CA TYR A 102 -3.50 6.12 -4.39
C TYR A 102 -3.83 7.35 -3.56
N GLY A 103 -3.65 8.52 -4.16
CA GLY A 103 -3.95 9.81 -3.58
C GLY A 103 -5.37 10.29 -3.91
N HIS A 104 -5.84 11.31 -3.18
CA HIS A 104 -7.22 11.80 -3.31
C HIS A 104 -7.50 12.55 -4.62
N CYS A 105 -6.56 13.39 -5.08
CA CYS A 105 -6.83 14.40 -6.11
C CYS A 105 -7.01 13.87 -7.55
N ASP A 106 -6.71 12.59 -7.80
CA ASP A 106 -6.95 11.91 -9.07
C ASP A 106 -7.25 10.43 -8.84
N TYR A 107 -8.14 10.15 -7.89
CA TYR A 107 -8.47 8.79 -7.47
C TYR A 107 -9.19 8.04 -8.61
N PRO A 108 -8.67 6.88 -9.08
CA PRO A 108 -9.24 6.20 -10.24
C PRO A 108 -10.70 5.76 -10.00
N GLU A 109 -11.56 5.92 -11.01
CA GLU A 109 -12.97 5.51 -10.90
C GLU A 109 -13.12 4.00 -10.62
N ASP A 110 -12.22 3.18 -11.18
CA ASP A 110 -12.20 1.73 -10.95
C ASP A 110 -11.95 1.36 -9.48
N MET A 111 -11.30 2.25 -8.72
CA MET A 111 -11.04 2.07 -7.28
C MET A 111 -12.22 2.52 -6.41
N LYS A 112 -13.21 3.23 -6.97
CA LYS A 112 -14.38 3.72 -6.22
C LYS A 112 -15.22 2.57 -5.66
N ALA A 113 -15.45 1.52 -6.44
CA ALA A 113 -16.20 0.34 -6.01
C ALA A 113 -15.54 -0.36 -4.82
N LEU A 114 -14.20 -0.45 -4.81
CA LEU A 114 -13.44 -0.97 -3.67
C LEU A 114 -13.62 -0.08 -2.44
N ASN A 115 -13.48 1.23 -2.58
CA ASN A 115 -13.63 2.16 -1.46
C ASN A 115 -15.04 2.08 -0.84
N GLU A 116 -16.08 2.01 -1.66
CA GLU A 116 -17.47 1.83 -1.20
C GLU A 116 -17.67 0.48 -0.47
N ALA A 117 -17.08 -0.60 -0.99
CA ALA A 117 -17.10 -1.91 -0.35
C ALA A 117 -16.40 -1.88 1.02
N MET A 118 -15.22 -1.23 1.10
CA MET A 118 -14.48 -1.06 2.36
C MET A 118 -15.28 -0.26 3.39
N GLN A 119 -15.88 0.87 3.00
CA GLN A 119 -16.71 1.69 3.89
C GLN A 119 -17.98 0.96 4.37
N THR A 120 -18.54 0.09 3.53
CA THR A 120 -19.72 -0.72 3.89
C THR A 120 -19.34 -1.84 4.85
N ALA A 121 -18.26 -2.57 4.56
CA ALA A 121 -17.72 -3.60 5.44
C ALA A 121 -17.37 -3.03 6.82
N TRP A 122 -16.77 -1.84 6.87
CA TRP A 122 -16.44 -1.17 8.12
C TRP A 122 -17.67 -0.86 8.98
N ARG A 123 -18.74 -0.36 8.37
CA ARG A 123 -19.98 -0.01 9.08
C ARG A 123 -20.73 -1.21 9.65
N THR A 124 -20.38 -2.43 9.24
CA THR A 124 -21.07 -3.68 9.63
C THR A 124 -20.24 -4.57 10.56
N THR A 125 -19.01 -4.16 10.87
CA THR A 125 -18.12 -4.83 11.83
C THR A 125 -18.24 -4.16 13.19
#